data_AF-A0A7W6D7G3-F1
#
_entry.id   AF-A0A7W6D7G3-F1
#
_cell.length_a   1.000
_cell.length_b   1.000
_cell.length_c   1.000
_cell.angle_alpha   90.00
_cell.angle_beta   90.00
_cell.angle_gamma   90.00
#
_symmetry.space_group_name_H-M   'P 1'
#
loop_
_entity.id
_entity.type
_entity.pdbx_description
1 polymer ?
#
loop_
_entity_poly.entity_id
_entity_poly.type
_entity_poly.pdbx_seq_one_letter_code
_entity_poly.pdbx_strand_id
1 'polypeptide(L)' 'MPTFIIERNIPGADKLGEDDLCAISAKSNEAVAGLGKPYKWITSYVAGDKFYCACTRRRAPT' A
#
# COMPACT_ATOMS: atom_id res chain seq x y z
N MET A 1 -11.07 -11.24 -8.82
CA MET A 1 -9.90 -10.34 -8.76
C MET A 1 -9.05 -10.75 -7.58
N PRO A 2 -7.78 -11.12 -7.76
CA PRO A 2 -6.93 -11.46 -6.63
C PRO A 2 -6.60 -10.20 -5.83
N THR A 3 -6.80 -10.30 -4.51
CA THR A 3 -6.42 -9.29 -3.53
C THR A 3 -5.10 -9.72 -2.90
N PHE A 4 -4.20 -8.77 -2.70
CA PHE A 4 -2.90 -8.97 -2.09
C PHE A 4 -2.77 -8.02 -0.92
N ILE A 5 -2.01 -8.45 0.08
CA ILE A 5 -1.61 -7.62 1.22
C ILE A 5 -0.10 -7.41 1.13
N ILE A 6 0.31 -6.15 1.15
CA ILE A 6 1.71 -5.76 1.31
C ILE A 6 1.91 -5.44 2.80
N GLU A 7 2.69 -6.26 3.50
CA GLU A 7 3.10 -6.00 4.88
C GLU A 7 4.45 -5.28 4.87
N ARG A 8 4.56 -4.23 5.69
CA ARG A 8 5.82 -3.53 5.97
C ARG A 8 5.97 -3.37 7.47
N ASN A 9 7.19 -3.58 7.96
CA ASN A 9 7.57 -3.19 9.31
C ASN A 9 8.08 -1.75 9.26
N ILE A 10 7.38 -0.86 9.95
CA ILE A 10 7.72 0.55 10.10
C ILE A 10 7.66 0.83 11.61
N PRO A 11 8.81 0.84 12.31
CA PRO A 11 8.86 1.10 13.73
C PRO A 11 8.20 2.44 14.09
N GLY A 12 7.28 2.43 15.05
CA GLY A 12 6.48 3.59 15.45
C GLY A 12 5.42 4.02 14.45
N ALA A 13 4.98 3.15 13.53
CA ALA A 13 3.93 3.48 12.56
C ALA A 13 2.62 3.94 13.22
N ASP A 14 2.31 3.44 14.40
CA ASP A 14 1.16 3.84 15.23
C ASP A 14 1.26 5.28 15.75
N LYS A 15 2.45 5.86 15.75
CA LYS A 15 2.71 7.24 16.19
C LYS A 15 2.75 8.25 15.04
N LEU A 16 2.69 7.77 13.79
CA LEU A 16 2.72 8.62 12.61
C LEU A 16 1.37 9.34 12.43
N GLY A 17 1.44 10.59 11.99
CA GLY A 17 0.24 11.37 11.67
C GLY A 17 -0.40 10.94 10.34
N GLU A 18 -1.62 11.39 10.09
CA GLU A 18 -2.34 11.09 8.84
C GLU A 18 -1.56 11.52 7.59
N ASP A 19 -0.89 12.67 7.62
CA ASP A 19 -0.06 13.17 6.51
C ASP A 19 1.12 12.23 6.21
N ASP A 20 1.81 11.73 7.24
CA ASP A 20 2.92 10.79 7.10
C ASP A 20 2.44 9.46 6.51
N LEU A 21 1.32 8.93 7.02
CA LEU A 21 0.71 7.69 6.53
C LEU A 21 0.23 7.83 5.08
N CYS A 22 -0.28 9.01 4.71
CA CYS A 22 -0.65 9.35 3.34
C CYS A 22 0.59 9.39 2.43
N ALA A 23 1.65 10.06 2.85
CA ALA A 23 2.91 10.12 2.10
C ALA A 23 3.54 8.73 1.90
N ILE A 24 3.53 7.89 2.94
CA ILE A 24 4.00 6.49 2.89
C ILE A 24 3.18 5.66 1.89
N SER A 25 1.87 5.89 1.82
CA SER A 25 0.99 5.22 0.87
C SER A 25 1.24 5.71 -0.56
N ALA A 26 1.39 7.01 -0.75
CA ALA A 26 1.73 7.62 -2.04
C ALA A 26 3.03 7.05 -2.59
N LYS A 27 4.08 6.94 -1.76
CA LYS A 27 5.36 6.39 -2.18
C LYS A 27 5.26 4.94 -2.66
N SER A 28 4.36 4.18 -2.03
CA SER A 28 4.12 2.79 -2.39
C SER A 28 3.36 2.68 -3.72
N ASN A 29 2.41 3.59 -3.96
CA ASN A 29 1.72 3.68 -5.25
C ASN A 29 2.68 3.98 -6.41
N GLU A 30 3.65 4.89 -6.21
CA GLU A 30 4.68 5.17 -7.20
C GLU A 30 5.51 3.92 -7.53
N ALA A 31 5.98 3.20 -6.50
CA ALA A 31 6.76 1.98 -6.69
C ALA A 31 5.98 0.90 -7.44
N VAL A 32 4.71 0.73 -7.10
CA VAL A 32 3.83 -0.27 -7.75
C VAL A 32 3.49 0.13 -9.19
N ALA A 33 3.35 1.43 -9.49
CA ALA A 33 3.14 1.91 -10.86
C ALA A 33 4.31 1.54 -11.79
N GLY A 34 5.54 1.50 -11.27
CA GLY A 34 6.73 1.08 -12.02
C GLY A 34 6.76 -0.41 -12.39
N LEU A 35 5.90 -1.26 -11.82
CA LEU A 35 5.90 -2.71 -12.07
C LEU A 35 5.21 -3.13 -13.38
N GLY A 36 4.64 -2.19 -14.13
CA GLY A 36 3.96 -2.46 -15.42
C GLY A 36 2.71 -3.35 -15.29
N LYS A 37 2.21 -3.56 -14.06
CA LYS A 37 1.01 -4.35 -13.76
C LYS A 37 -0.09 -3.42 -13.25
N PRO A 38 -1.36 -3.64 -13.62
CA PRO A 38 -2.46 -2.76 -13.22
C PRO A 38 -2.92 -3.08 -11.80
N TYR A 39 -2.09 -2.76 -10.81
CA TYR A 39 -2.47 -2.81 -9.42
C TYR A 39 -3.31 -1.59 -9.04
N LYS A 40 -4.31 -1.81 -8.20
CA LYS A 40 -5.11 -0.75 -7.59
C LYS A 40 -4.93 -0.82 -6.08
N TRP A 41 -4.44 0.26 -5.50
CA TRP A 41 -4.42 0.45 -4.05
C TRP A 41 -5.84 0.70 -3.54
N ILE A 42 -6.18 0.08 -2.41
CA ILE A 42 -7.51 0.16 -1.83
C ILE A 42 -7.46 0.94 -0.52
N THR A 43 -6.77 0.40 0.48
CA THR A 43 -6.73 0.99 1.82
C THR A 43 -5.46 0.52 2.53
N SER A 44 -4.96 1.40 3.40
CA SER A 44 -3.82 1.12 4.27
C SER A 44 -4.25 1.07 5.72
N TYR A 45 -3.63 0.18 6.48
CA TYR A 45 -3.91 -0.03 7.90
C TYR A 45 -2.61 -0.02 8.69
N VAL A 46 -2.69 0.47 9.91
CA VAL A 46 -1.58 0.45 10.87
C VAL A 46 -1.96 -0.45 12.04
N ALA A 47 -1.04 -1.29 12.47
CA ALA A 47 -1.19 -2.12 13.66
C ALA A 47 0.15 -2.16 14.41
N GLY A 48 0.31 -1.28 15.40
CA GLY A 48 1.59 -1.08 16.08
C GLY A 48 2.69 -0.66 15.10
N ASP A 49 3.80 -1.38 15.08
CA ASP A 49 4.93 -1.16 14.17
C ASP A 49 4.72 -1.69 12.75
N LYS A 50 3.51 -2.12 12.41
CA LYS A 50 3.22 -2.71 11.10
C LYS A 50 2.29 -1.84 10.27
N PHE A 51 2.62 -1.75 9.00
CA PHE A 51 1.84 -1.05 7.99
C PHE A 51 1.40 -2.05 6.90
N TYR A 52 0.10 -2.20 6.76
CA TYR A 52 -0.54 -3.11 5.82
C TYR A 52 -1.19 -2.34 4.68
N CYS A 53 -1.09 -2.87 3.47
CA CYS A 53 -1.69 -2.26 2.29
C CYS A 53 -2.49 -3.30 1.51
N ALA A 54 -3.79 -3.07 1.38
CA ALA A 54 -4.63 -3.90 0.53
C ALA A 54 -4.57 -3.38 -0.92
N CYS A 55 -4.20 -4.25 -1.85
CA CYS A 55 -4.22 -3.94 -3.27
C CYS A 55 -4.87 -5.06 -4.08
N THR A 56 -5.46 -4.70 -5.21
CA THR A 56 -6.04 -5.66 -6.15
C THR A 56 -5.28 -5.60 -7.46
N ARG A 57 -5.05 -6.75 -8.10
CA ARG A 57 -4.53 -6.76 -9.47
C ARG A 57 -5.69 -6.82 -10.44
N ARG A 58 -5.85 -5.80 -11.28
CA ARG A 58 -6.78 -5.85 -12.41
C ARG A 58 -6.21 -6.76 -13.50
N ARG A 59 -7.10 -7.31 -14.33
CA ARG A 59 -6.67 -7.91 -15.59
C ARG A 59 -6.33 -6.74 -16.54
N ALA A 60 -5.20 -6.78 -17.22
CA ALA A 60 -4.93 -5.80 -18.26
C ALA A 60 -6.04 -5.90 -19.32
N PRO A 61 -6.57 -4.77 -19.83
CA PRO A 61 -7.42 -4.82 -21.00
C PRO A 61 -6.60 -5.44 -22.15
N THR A 62 -7.15 -6.48 -22.78
CA THR A 62 -6.63 -7.09 -24.01
C THR A 62 -6.66 -6.10 -25.16
#